data_AF-A0A2N3CM81-F1
#
_entry.id   AF-A0A2N3CM81-F1
#
_cell.length_a   1.000
_cell.length_b   1.000
_cell.length_c   1.000
_cell.angle_alpha   90.00
_cell.angle_beta   90.00
_cell.angle_gamma   90.00
#
_symmetry.space_group_name_H-M   'P 1'
#
loop_
_entity.id
_entity.type
_entity.pdbx_description
1 polymer ?
#
loop_
_entity_poly.entity_id
_entity_poly.type
_entity_poly.pdbx_seq_one_letter_code
_entity_poly.pdbx_strand_id
1 'polypeptide(L)'
;MNKVITDGLVLMPPPFAAGLGFWSRETGRAGTATYQGAADAAFVPADQDFGGALEMLKTEAVQRLRHMGETPILPGCYLRIRVRIKGISGNLPRVRIAAWAGTAAGVNLTGVVQTGPEVQLASFGEVVTLEAIVGTGTRQGVDMPWGSAAVFGHFGLDLLGDNGGVVRIDDIEIEDATGVFLRKLMDWVDVRDHGALGDGVTDDRAAFAAADADAATTGRTLLVPEGSYRIGSTISIQSRIRFQGSLVMPVAARLSLMQNFDLPTYIEAFGGDEPLAFRKAVQALMNFTDHESLDMGGR
;
A
#
# COMPACT_ATOMS: atom_id res chain seq x y z
N MET A 1 17.18 -3.81 -1.79
CA MET A 1 17.37 -5.16 -1.25
C MET A 1 16.51 -5.26 0.02
N ASN A 2 15.21 -5.58 -0.12
CA ASN A 2 14.18 -5.42 0.93
C ASN A 2 13.40 -6.73 1.14
N LYS A 3 14.01 -7.73 1.79
CA LYS A 3 13.33 -8.98 2.15
C LYS A 3 14.06 -9.62 3.32
N VAL A 4 13.72 -9.27 4.57
CA VAL A 4 14.30 -9.96 5.75
C VAL A 4 13.33 -10.12 6.94
N ILE A 5 12.18 -9.42 7.02
CA ILE A 5 11.34 -9.53 8.24
C ILE A 5 10.52 -10.84 8.27
N THR A 6 10.01 -11.32 7.13
CA THR A 6 9.15 -12.52 7.07
C THR A 6 9.80 -13.73 6.41
N ASP A 7 11.11 -13.72 6.20
CA ASP A 7 11.80 -14.81 5.51
C ASP A 7 11.69 -16.12 6.32
N GLY A 8 11.23 -17.19 5.66
CA GLY A 8 10.94 -18.48 6.30
C GLY A 8 9.56 -18.61 6.99
N LEU A 9 8.72 -17.58 7.02
CA LEU A 9 7.35 -17.68 7.55
C LEU A 9 6.37 -18.24 6.50
N VAL A 10 5.51 -19.16 6.95
CA VAL A 10 4.36 -19.63 6.16
C VAL A 10 3.21 -18.64 6.38
N LEU A 11 3.06 -17.69 5.47
CA LEU A 11 1.98 -16.70 5.52
C LEU A 11 0.73 -17.17 4.80
N MET A 12 0.92 -17.89 3.68
CA MET A 12 -0.14 -18.28 2.76
C MET A 12 -1.00 -19.42 3.35
N PRO A 13 -2.32 -19.23 3.48
CA PRO A 13 -3.25 -20.32 3.79
C PRO A 13 -3.18 -21.45 2.75
N PRO A 14 -3.52 -22.70 3.12
CA PRO A 14 -3.67 -23.77 2.16
C PRO A 14 -4.87 -23.47 1.23
N PRO A 15 -4.82 -23.90 -0.05
CA PRO A 15 -5.95 -23.74 -0.96
C PRO A 15 -7.18 -24.51 -0.48
N PHE A 16 -8.38 -24.12 -0.89
CA PHE A 16 -9.62 -24.83 -0.55
C PHE A 16 -9.61 -26.30 -1.00
N ALA A 17 -8.87 -26.60 -2.06
CA ALA A 17 -8.63 -27.97 -2.55
C ALA A 17 -7.97 -28.89 -1.51
N ALA A 18 -7.25 -28.33 -0.53
CA ALA A 18 -6.64 -29.08 0.56
C ALA A 18 -7.67 -29.54 1.61
N GLY A 19 -8.91 -29.04 1.55
CA GLY A 19 -10.02 -29.44 2.41
C GLY A 19 -10.63 -28.30 3.20
N LEU A 20 -11.95 -28.36 3.38
CA LEU A 20 -12.71 -27.32 4.08
C LEU A 20 -12.59 -27.40 5.62
N GLY A 21 -11.90 -28.42 6.15
CA GLY A 21 -11.52 -28.52 7.56
C GLY A 21 -10.50 -27.47 8.02
N PHE A 22 -9.76 -26.86 7.10
CA PHE A 22 -8.85 -25.74 7.41
C PHE A 22 -9.57 -24.38 7.51
N TRP A 23 -10.89 -24.37 7.33
CA TRP A 23 -11.68 -23.15 7.17
C TRP A 23 -12.81 -23.11 8.19
N SER A 24 -12.72 -22.16 9.12
CA SER A 24 -13.67 -21.90 10.20
C SER A 24 -14.89 -21.15 9.72
N ARG A 25 -16.03 -21.48 10.34
CA ARG A 25 -17.29 -20.73 10.28
C ARG A 25 -17.36 -19.59 11.31
N GLU A 26 -16.33 -19.45 12.16
CA GLU A 26 -16.33 -18.53 13.30
C GLU A 26 -15.05 -17.69 13.34
N THR A 27 -14.11 -18.03 14.23
CA THR A 27 -12.93 -17.20 14.55
C THR A 27 -11.63 -17.70 13.95
N GLY A 28 -11.59 -18.92 13.42
CA GLY A 28 -10.33 -19.59 13.02
C GLY A 28 -9.64 -20.33 14.15
N ARG A 29 -10.08 -20.18 15.41
CA ARG A 29 -9.44 -20.87 16.53
C ARG A 29 -9.78 -22.36 16.56
N ALA A 30 -8.84 -23.14 17.11
CA ALA A 30 -9.05 -24.55 17.42
C ALA A 30 -10.33 -24.73 18.27
N GLY A 31 -11.13 -25.74 17.92
CA GLY A 31 -12.39 -26.05 18.58
C GLY A 31 -13.61 -25.30 18.04
N THR A 32 -13.45 -24.37 17.09
CA THR A 32 -14.58 -23.75 16.38
C THR A 32 -15.07 -24.60 15.22
N ALA A 33 -16.33 -24.42 14.82
CA ALA A 33 -16.91 -25.15 13.69
C ALA A 33 -16.16 -24.86 12.38
N THR A 34 -15.98 -25.89 11.55
CA THR A 34 -15.34 -25.79 10.23
C THR A 34 -16.38 -25.96 9.11
N TYR A 35 -15.98 -25.66 7.88
CA TYR A 35 -16.78 -25.94 6.68
C TYR A 35 -16.68 -27.40 6.21
N GLN A 36 -15.93 -28.27 6.91
CA GLN A 36 -15.86 -29.69 6.56
C GLN A 36 -17.23 -30.35 6.74
N GLY A 37 -17.82 -30.81 5.63
CA GLY A 37 -19.14 -31.47 5.65
C GLY A 37 -20.31 -30.52 5.92
N ALA A 38 -20.09 -29.21 5.88
CA ALA A 38 -21.13 -28.21 6.02
C ALA A 38 -22.08 -28.25 4.81
N ALA A 39 -23.40 -28.23 5.05
CA ALA A 39 -24.39 -28.30 3.98
C ALA A 39 -24.45 -27.02 3.12
N ASP A 40 -23.93 -25.91 3.65
CA ASP A 40 -23.91 -24.58 3.04
C ASP A 40 -22.58 -24.24 2.36
N ALA A 41 -21.65 -25.21 2.21
CA ALA A 41 -20.40 -24.98 1.50
C ALA A 41 -19.84 -26.25 0.82
N ALA A 42 -19.25 -26.08 -0.36
CA ALA A 42 -18.61 -27.17 -1.09
C ALA A 42 -17.40 -26.68 -1.90
N PHE A 43 -16.41 -27.55 -2.10
CA PHE A 43 -15.31 -27.29 -3.02
C PHE A 43 -15.74 -27.60 -4.46
N VAL A 44 -15.52 -26.64 -5.35
CA VAL A 44 -15.73 -26.73 -6.79
C VAL A 44 -14.35 -26.85 -7.46
N PRO A 45 -14.00 -27.98 -8.08
CA PRO A 45 -12.65 -28.21 -8.59
C PRO A 45 -12.34 -27.50 -9.92
N ALA A 46 -13.36 -27.01 -10.63
CA ALA A 46 -13.21 -26.43 -11.97
C ALA A 46 -14.21 -25.29 -12.22
N ASP A 47 -14.04 -24.18 -11.50
CA ASP A 47 -14.66 -22.90 -11.82
C ASP A 47 -13.91 -22.19 -12.97
N GLN A 48 -14.65 -21.51 -13.84
CA GLN A 48 -14.11 -20.85 -15.03
C GLN A 48 -13.10 -19.74 -14.72
N ASP A 49 -13.26 -19.03 -13.59
CA ASP A 49 -12.41 -17.86 -13.25
C ASP A 49 -11.32 -18.20 -12.23
N PHE A 50 -11.57 -19.20 -11.39
CA PHE A 50 -10.71 -19.54 -10.23
C PHE A 50 -10.00 -20.89 -10.37
N GLY A 51 -10.46 -21.79 -11.25
CA GLY A 51 -10.04 -23.19 -11.20
C GLY A 51 -10.63 -23.87 -9.97
N GLY A 52 -9.90 -23.92 -8.85
CA GLY A 52 -10.45 -24.40 -7.57
C GLY A 52 -11.19 -23.28 -6.84
N ALA A 53 -12.43 -23.51 -6.40
CA ALA A 53 -13.21 -22.49 -5.69
C ALA A 53 -14.00 -23.09 -4.53
N LEU A 54 -14.23 -22.27 -3.49
CA LEU A 54 -15.25 -22.53 -2.48
C LEU A 54 -16.59 -21.96 -2.95
N GLU A 55 -17.59 -22.81 -3.16
CA GLU A 55 -18.97 -22.38 -3.32
C GLU A 55 -19.65 -22.35 -1.94
N MET A 56 -20.31 -21.24 -1.61
CA MET A 56 -20.92 -21.03 -0.31
C MET A 56 -22.31 -20.42 -0.44
N LEU A 57 -23.28 -21.00 0.26
CA LEU A 57 -24.59 -20.42 0.52
C LEU A 57 -24.55 -19.61 1.82
N LYS A 58 -24.87 -18.32 1.75
CA LYS A 58 -24.97 -17.47 2.93
C LYS A 58 -26.23 -17.80 3.73
N THR A 59 -26.06 -18.24 4.98
CA THR A 59 -27.16 -18.65 5.88
C THR A 59 -27.22 -17.84 7.18
N GLU A 60 -26.21 -17.03 7.47
CA GLU A 60 -26.13 -16.19 8.66
C GLU A 60 -26.04 -14.70 8.31
N ALA A 61 -26.53 -13.80 9.18
CA ALA A 61 -26.45 -12.35 8.99
C ALA A 61 -25.01 -11.86 8.70
N VAL A 62 -24.03 -12.46 9.38
CA VAL A 62 -22.60 -12.35 9.07
C VAL A 62 -22.04 -13.76 8.90
N GLN A 63 -21.90 -14.21 7.67
CA GLN A 63 -21.28 -15.50 7.37
C GLN A 63 -19.77 -15.31 7.40
N ARG A 64 -19.08 -15.99 8.32
CA ARG A 64 -17.63 -15.86 8.47
C ARG A 64 -16.92 -17.01 7.78
N LEU A 65 -15.80 -16.68 7.15
CA LEU A 65 -14.82 -17.62 6.65
C LEU A 65 -13.47 -17.20 7.22
N ARG A 66 -12.82 -18.05 8.01
CA ARG A 66 -11.49 -17.79 8.58
C ARG A 66 -10.59 -18.99 8.39
N HIS A 67 -9.34 -18.76 8.00
CA HIS A 67 -8.32 -19.80 8.02
C HIS A 67 -8.03 -20.22 9.47
N MET A 68 -7.93 -21.53 9.70
CA MET A 68 -7.65 -22.12 11.02
C MET A 68 -6.21 -21.92 11.49
N GLY A 69 -5.26 -21.76 10.56
CA GLY A 69 -3.86 -21.52 10.91
C GLY A 69 -3.65 -20.13 11.51
N GLU A 70 -2.68 -20.04 12.42
CA GLU A 70 -2.22 -18.78 12.98
C GLU A 70 -1.18 -18.17 12.03
N THR A 71 -1.54 -17.07 11.37
CA THR A 71 -0.60 -16.31 10.54
C THR A 71 0.18 -15.34 11.42
N PRO A 72 1.52 -15.44 11.54
CA PRO A 72 2.30 -14.59 12.43
C PRO A 72 2.28 -13.11 12.02
N ILE A 73 2.23 -12.23 13.01
CA ILE A 73 2.35 -10.77 12.85
C ILE A 73 3.56 -10.31 13.65
N LEU A 74 4.64 -10.00 12.93
CA LEU A 74 5.86 -9.50 13.54
C LEU A 74 5.83 -7.97 13.67
N PRO A 75 6.49 -7.40 14.69
CA PRO A 75 6.69 -5.96 14.78
C PRO A 75 7.27 -5.37 13.50
N GLY A 76 6.60 -4.36 12.93
CA GLY A 76 7.03 -3.70 11.69
C GLY A 76 6.64 -4.43 10.40
N CYS A 77 5.95 -5.57 10.49
CA CYS A 77 5.39 -6.27 9.34
C CYS A 77 4.05 -5.67 8.89
N TYR A 78 3.84 -5.63 7.58
CA TYR A 78 2.56 -5.33 6.96
C TYR A 78 2.16 -6.51 6.08
N LEU A 79 1.03 -7.13 6.40
CA LEU A 79 0.48 -8.23 5.61
C LEU A 79 -0.61 -7.68 4.72
N ARG A 80 -0.57 -8.04 3.44
CA ARG A 80 -1.69 -7.83 2.52
C ARG A 80 -2.45 -9.14 2.38
N ILE A 81 -3.75 -9.07 2.59
CA ILE A 81 -4.68 -10.17 2.38
C ILE A 81 -5.48 -9.88 1.11
N ARG A 82 -5.51 -10.83 0.18
CA ARG A 82 -6.28 -10.72 -1.07
C ARG A 82 -7.16 -11.94 -1.26
N VAL A 83 -8.37 -11.72 -1.77
CA VAL A 83 -9.28 -12.80 -2.18
C VAL A 83 -10.13 -12.34 -3.35
N ARG A 84 -10.38 -13.22 -4.30
CA ARG A 84 -11.33 -12.98 -5.40
C ARG A 84 -12.64 -13.68 -5.09
N ILE A 85 -13.76 -13.02 -5.38
CA ILE A 85 -15.09 -13.54 -5.09
C ILE A 85 -16.08 -13.08 -6.16
N LYS A 86 -17.05 -13.93 -6.48
CA LYS A 86 -18.17 -13.58 -7.36
C LYS A 86 -19.50 -14.07 -6.80
N GLY A 87 -20.56 -13.32 -7.07
CA GLY A 87 -21.93 -13.77 -6.83
C GLY A 87 -22.38 -14.75 -7.91
N ILE A 88 -23.09 -15.81 -7.53
CA ILE A 88 -23.61 -16.83 -8.46
C ILE A 88 -25.12 -16.73 -8.60
N SER A 89 -25.84 -16.65 -7.49
CA SER A 89 -27.31 -16.58 -7.48
C SER A 89 -27.83 -16.05 -6.14
N GLY A 90 -29.13 -15.75 -6.08
CA GLY A 90 -29.79 -15.27 -4.87
C GLY A 90 -29.41 -13.85 -4.48
N ASN A 91 -29.50 -13.54 -3.18
CA ASN A 91 -29.19 -12.21 -2.66
C ASN A 91 -27.68 -11.92 -2.76
N LEU A 92 -27.28 -10.77 -3.33
CA LEU A 92 -25.86 -10.41 -3.45
C LEU A 92 -25.35 -9.76 -2.15
N PRO A 93 -24.45 -10.41 -1.40
CA PRO A 93 -23.96 -9.88 -0.13
C PRO A 93 -23.00 -8.71 -0.33
N ARG A 94 -22.83 -7.91 0.74
CA ARG A 94 -21.60 -7.12 0.91
C ARG A 94 -20.51 -8.02 1.45
N VAL A 95 -19.28 -7.76 1.05
CA VAL A 95 -18.14 -8.63 1.35
C VAL A 95 -16.95 -7.79 1.81
N ARG A 96 -16.14 -8.33 2.71
CA ARG A 96 -14.93 -7.66 3.21
C ARG A 96 -13.91 -8.67 3.69
N ILE A 97 -12.63 -8.32 3.63
CA ILE A 97 -11.62 -9.03 4.41
C ILE A 97 -11.93 -8.84 5.89
N ALA A 98 -11.81 -9.91 6.67
CA ALA A 98 -12.02 -9.85 8.10
C ALA A 98 -11.16 -10.90 8.79
N ALA A 99 -10.86 -10.67 10.07
CA ALA A 99 -9.92 -11.49 10.79
C ALA A 99 -10.23 -11.56 12.29
N TRP A 100 -9.43 -12.35 13.00
CA TRP A 100 -9.39 -12.39 14.47
C TRP A 100 -7.95 -12.12 14.90
N ALA A 101 -7.74 -11.09 15.73
CA ALA A 101 -6.40 -10.67 16.15
C ALA A 101 -6.01 -11.35 17.47
N GLY A 102 -4.90 -12.09 17.46
CA GLY A 102 -4.40 -12.83 18.63
C GLY A 102 -3.27 -12.11 19.34
N THR A 103 -3.36 -12.05 20.67
CA THR A 103 -2.23 -11.67 21.54
C THR A 103 -1.35 -12.87 21.89
N ALA A 104 -0.18 -12.62 22.50
CA ALA A 104 0.73 -13.68 22.93
C ALA A 104 0.11 -14.67 23.94
N ALA A 105 -0.95 -14.25 24.64
CA ALA A 105 -1.71 -15.11 25.54
C ALA A 105 -2.79 -15.96 24.84
N GLY A 106 -2.89 -15.90 23.51
CA GLY A 106 -3.91 -16.62 22.74
C GLY A 106 -5.33 -16.07 22.93
N VAL A 107 -5.46 -14.83 23.40
CA VAL A 107 -6.75 -14.14 23.59
C VAL A 107 -6.96 -13.08 22.51
N ASN A 108 -8.23 -12.78 22.23
CA ASN A 108 -8.61 -11.80 21.23
C ASN A 108 -8.10 -10.42 21.67
N LEU A 109 -7.37 -9.74 20.80
CA LEU A 109 -7.02 -8.35 20.98
C LEU A 109 -8.25 -7.51 20.66
N THR A 110 -9.02 -7.18 21.69
CA THR A 110 -10.19 -6.31 21.57
C THR A 110 -9.74 -4.85 21.39
N GLY A 111 -10.58 -4.03 20.76
CA GLY A 111 -10.30 -2.60 20.56
C GLY A 111 -9.47 -2.26 19.31
N VAL A 112 -9.05 -3.24 18.52
CA VAL A 112 -8.46 -3.02 17.19
C VAL A 112 -9.48 -3.29 16.09
N VAL A 113 -9.31 -2.64 14.94
CA VAL A 113 -10.16 -2.87 13.76
C VAL A 113 -9.82 -4.23 13.15
N GLN A 114 -10.75 -5.17 13.14
CA GLN A 114 -10.53 -6.54 12.63
C GLN A 114 -11.23 -6.81 11.29
N THR A 115 -11.70 -5.76 10.62
CA THR A 115 -12.43 -5.84 9.36
C THR A 115 -11.93 -4.76 8.42
N GLY A 116 -11.66 -5.13 7.18
CA GLY A 116 -11.29 -4.21 6.11
C GLY A 116 -12.49 -3.52 5.46
N PRO A 117 -12.26 -2.77 4.37
CA PRO A 117 -13.31 -2.10 3.61
C PRO A 117 -14.38 -3.05 3.07
N GLU A 118 -15.63 -2.60 3.07
CA GLU A 118 -16.76 -3.34 2.52
C GLU A 118 -16.94 -3.05 1.02
N VAL A 119 -17.19 -4.10 0.24
CA VAL A 119 -17.52 -4.03 -1.18
C VAL A 119 -18.87 -4.69 -1.42
N GLN A 120 -19.76 -4.04 -2.15
CA GLN A 120 -21.04 -4.62 -2.56
C GLN A 120 -20.85 -5.42 -3.85
N LEU A 121 -21.26 -6.69 -3.87
CA LEU A 121 -21.37 -7.43 -5.12
C LEU A 121 -22.56 -6.87 -5.92
N ALA A 122 -22.30 -6.38 -7.13
CA ALA A 122 -23.30 -5.66 -7.93
C ALA A 122 -23.97 -6.55 -8.98
N SER A 123 -23.27 -7.56 -9.48
CA SER A 123 -23.79 -8.45 -10.52
C SER A 123 -23.31 -9.89 -10.37
N PHE A 124 -24.01 -10.84 -11.00
CA PHE A 124 -23.65 -12.25 -10.99
C PHE A 124 -22.53 -12.53 -12.00
N GLY A 125 -21.59 -13.39 -11.63
CA GLY A 125 -20.45 -13.75 -12.46
C GLY A 125 -19.32 -12.71 -12.48
N GLU A 126 -19.57 -11.49 -12.01
CA GLU A 126 -18.53 -10.46 -11.87
C GLU A 126 -17.57 -10.82 -10.74
N VAL A 127 -16.28 -10.93 -11.09
CA VAL A 127 -15.21 -11.19 -10.15
C VAL A 127 -14.78 -9.89 -9.50
N VAL A 128 -14.90 -9.84 -8.18
CA VAL A 128 -14.46 -8.73 -7.33
C VAL A 128 -13.24 -9.17 -6.54
N THR A 129 -12.19 -8.36 -6.54
CA THR A 129 -11.01 -8.56 -5.69
C THR A 129 -11.16 -7.74 -4.41
N LEU A 130 -11.11 -8.41 -3.26
CA LEU A 130 -11.00 -7.77 -1.95
C LEU A 130 -9.54 -7.70 -1.56
N GLU A 131 -9.16 -6.56 -0.97
CA GLU A 131 -7.83 -6.35 -0.42
C GLU A 131 -7.98 -5.66 0.95
N ALA A 132 -7.15 -6.07 1.91
CA ALA A 132 -6.93 -5.30 3.12
C ALA A 132 -5.50 -5.48 3.63
N ILE A 133 -4.98 -4.42 4.26
CA ILE A 133 -3.65 -4.38 4.86
C ILE A 133 -3.77 -4.38 6.38
N VAL A 134 -3.05 -5.31 7.00
CA VAL A 134 -2.92 -5.44 8.45
C VAL A 134 -1.50 -5.09 8.83
N GLY A 135 -1.33 -4.29 9.88
CA GLY A 135 0.00 -3.91 10.36
C GLY A 135 0.01 -3.51 11.83
N THR A 136 1.20 -3.48 12.40
CA THR A 136 1.39 -3.13 13.82
C THR A 136 1.35 -1.62 14.09
N GLY A 137 1.17 -0.78 13.07
CA GLY A 137 1.17 0.67 13.21
C GLY A 137 -0.04 1.33 12.53
N THR A 138 -0.47 2.46 13.09
CA THR A 138 -1.47 3.34 12.49
C THR A 138 -0.80 4.19 11.42
N ARG A 139 -0.72 3.68 10.20
CA ARG A 139 -0.21 4.41 9.03
C ARG A 139 -1.31 4.54 7.98
N GLN A 140 -1.22 5.58 7.15
CA GLN A 140 -2.16 5.77 6.04
C GLN A 140 -2.11 4.56 5.10
N GLY A 141 -3.28 4.03 4.72
CA GLY A 141 -3.41 2.83 3.89
C GLY A 141 -3.34 1.50 4.65
N VAL A 142 -3.22 1.51 5.98
CA VAL A 142 -3.45 0.32 6.81
C VAL A 142 -4.93 0.29 7.19
N ASP A 143 -5.64 -0.75 6.75
CA ASP A 143 -7.06 -0.92 7.07
C ASP A 143 -7.27 -1.42 8.49
N MET A 144 -6.37 -2.30 8.94
CA MET A 144 -6.45 -3.00 10.22
C MET A 144 -5.18 -2.77 11.07
N PRO A 145 -5.05 -1.59 11.72
CA PRO A 145 -3.91 -1.29 12.57
C PRO A 145 -4.06 -1.99 13.93
N TRP A 146 -3.33 -3.09 14.12
CA TRP A 146 -3.48 -3.95 15.31
C TRP A 146 -2.50 -3.63 16.44
N GLY A 147 -1.57 -2.70 16.22
CA GLY A 147 -0.58 -2.37 17.24
C GLY A 147 0.44 -3.49 17.47
N SER A 148 1.34 -3.28 18.44
CA SER A 148 2.38 -4.26 18.80
C SER A 148 1.88 -5.40 19.69
N ALA A 149 0.63 -5.34 20.16
CA ALA A 149 0.05 -6.38 21.02
C ALA A 149 -0.46 -7.60 20.22
N ALA A 150 -0.70 -7.44 18.92
CA ALA A 150 -1.05 -8.54 18.04
C ALA A 150 0.21 -9.28 17.59
N VAL A 151 0.22 -10.60 17.77
CA VAL A 151 1.34 -11.48 17.40
C VAL A 151 0.96 -12.52 16.35
N PHE A 152 -0.34 -12.76 16.14
CA PHE A 152 -0.85 -13.58 15.06
C PHE A 152 -2.28 -13.16 14.69
N GLY A 153 -2.76 -13.63 13.54
CA GLY A 153 -4.14 -13.48 13.12
C GLY A 153 -4.70 -14.73 12.45
N HIS A 154 -6.01 -14.91 12.59
CA HIS A 154 -6.79 -15.81 11.74
C HIS A 154 -7.49 -14.97 10.68
N PHE A 155 -7.08 -15.09 9.42
CA PHE A 155 -7.54 -14.23 8.33
C PHE A 155 -8.58 -14.92 7.46
N GLY A 156 -9.48 -14.13 6.89
CA GLY A 156 -10.39 -14.56 5.84
C GLY A 156 -11.33 -13.44 5.43
N LEU A 157 -12.62 -13.73 5.29
CA LEU A 157 -13.62 -12.78 4.83
C LEU A 157 -14.97 -12.93 5.53
N ASP A 158 -15.77 -11.87 5.51
CA ASP A 158 -17.16 -11.87 5.93
C ASP A 158 -18.08 -11.66 4.73
N LEU A 159 -19.21 -12.38 4.70
CA LEU A 159 -20.37 -12.05 3.86
C LEU A 159 -21.46 -11.43 4.75
N LEU A 160 -21.94 -10.25 4.36
CA LEU A 160 -22.85 -9.40 5.11
C LEU A 160 -24.16 -9.20 4.35
N GLY A 161 -25.22 -8.82 5.07
CA GLY A 161 -26.54 -8.57 4.49
C GLY A 161 -27.45 -9.80 4.54
N ASP A 162 -28.43 -9.83 3.64
CA ASP A 162 -29.50 -10.82 3.65
C ASP A 162 -28.99 -12.23 3.29
N ASN A 163 -29.68 -13.24 3.83
CA ASN A 163 -29.40 -14.66 3.58
C ASN A 163 -29.92 -15.12 2.22
N GLY A 164 -29.45 -16.28 1.75
CA GLY A 164 -29.93 -16.92 0.54
C GLY A 164 -29.13 -16.60 -0.73
N GLY A 165 -28.01 -15.89 -0.59
CA GLY A 165 -27.03 -15.68 -1.67
C GLY A 165 -26.05 -16.83 -1.80
N VAL A 166 -25.71 -17.20 -3.03
CA VAL A 166 -24.62 -18.14 -3.34
C VAL A 166 -23.45 -17.37 -3.94
N VAL A 167 -22.25 -17.60 -3.40
CA VAL A 167 -20.99 -17.00 -3.88
C VAL A 167 -19.98 -18.09 -4.21
N ARG A 168 -19.04 -17.78 -5.12
CA ARG A 168 -17.80 -18.55 -5.29
C ARG A 168 -16.62 -17.70 -4.90
N ILE A 169 -15.74 -18.29 -4.11
CA ILE A 169 -14.59 -17.65 -3.48
C ILE A 169 -13.33 -18.39 -3.96
N ASP A 170 -12.37 -17.63 -4.45
CA ASP A 170 -11.03 -18.11 -4.79
C ASP A 170 -10.15 -18.22 -3.55
N ASP A 171 -9.05 -18.95 -3.65
CA ASP A 171 -8.12 -19.14 -2.53
C ASP A 171 -7.68 -17.78 -1.91
N ILE A 172 -7.57 -17.74 -0.58
CA ILE A 172 -7.16 -16.54 0.13
C ILE A 172 -5.64 -16.45 0.12
N GLU A 173 -5.12 -15.35 -0.41
CA GLU A 173 -3.69 -15.07 -0.46
C GLU A 173 -3.28 -14.13 0.67
N ILE A 174 -2.17 -14.44 1.34
CA ILE A 174 -1.54 -13.55 2.31
C ILE A 174 -0.07 -13.40 1.95
N GLU A 175 0.35 -12.15 1.75
CA GLU A 175 1.72 -11.81 1.36
C GLU A 175 2.33 -10.74 2.27
N ASP A 176 3.66 -10.76 2.36
CA ASP A 176 4.40 -9.67 3.00
C ASP A 176 4.39 -8.44 2.08
N ALA A 177 3.66 -7.41 2.50
CA ALA A 177 3.58 -6.13 1.83
C ALA A 177 4.54 -5.09 2.43
N THR A 178 5.35 -5.44 3.44
CA THR A 178 6.25 -4.52 4.16
C THR A 178 7.15 -3.74 3.21
N GLY A 179 7.78 -4.41 2.24
CA GLY A 179 8.66 -3.75 1.27
C GLY A 179 7.95 -2.76 0.34
N VAL A 180 6.69 -3.02 -0.01
CA VAL A 180 5.86 -2.16 -0.87
C VAL A 180 5.31 -0.99 -0.07
N PHE A 181 4.89 -1.24 1.17
CA PHE A 181 4.36 -0.23 2.07
C PHE A 181 5.45 0.77 2.50
N LEU A 182 6.67 0.29 2.81
CA LEU A 182 7.81 1.15 3.11
C LEU A 182 8.25 2.03 1.92
N ARG A 183 7.93 1.65 0.67
CA ARG A 183 8.23 2.44 -0.55
C ARG A 183 7.11 3.39 -0.95
N LYS A 184 5.84 2.96 -0.84
CA LYS A 184 4.66 3.81 -1.13
C LYS A 184 4.37 4.87 -0.04
N LEU A 185 5.06 4.81 1.09
CA LEU A 185 4.94 5.70 2.26
C LEU A 185 6.16 6.57 2.52
N MET A 186 7.02 6.74 1.53
CA MET A 186 7.86 7.92 1.57
C MET A 186 6.93 9.13 1.41
N ASP A 187 6.99 10.12 2.30
CA ASP A 187 6.32 11.44 2.13
C ASP A 187 6.88 12.21 0.92
N TRP A 188 7.62 11.49 0.07
CA TRP A 188 8.27 11.99 -1.10
C TRP A 188 8.08 11.08 -2.32
N VAL A 189 7.99 11.71 -3.49
CA VAL A 189 8.07 11.09 -4.81
C VAL A 189 9.55 11.12 -5.23
N ASP A 190 10.12 9.98 -5.58
CA ASP A 190 11.51 9.89 -6.04
C ASP A 190 11.59 10.18 -7.56
N VAL A 191 12.47 11.08 -7.97
CA VAL A 191 12.72 11.38 -9.40
C VAL A 191 13.16 10.15 -10.21
N ARG A 192 13.78 9.16 -9.57
CA ARG A 192 14.21 7.90 -10.22
C ARG A 192 13.04 7.00 -10.60
N ASP A 193 11.93 7.05 -9.84
CA ASP A 193 10.72 6.29 -10.17
C ASP A 193 10.08 6.78 -11.48
N HIS A 194 10.40 8.01 -11.87
CA HIS A 194 9.99 8.64 -13.13
C HIS A 194 11.07 8.60 -14.22
N GLY A 195 12.13 7.81 -14.02
CA GLY A 195 13.15 7.52 -15.04
C GLY A 195 14.39 8.42 -15.00
N ALA A 196 14.63 9.18 -13.93
CA ALA A 196 15.89 9.92 -13.76
C ALA A 196 17.06 8.96 -13.52
N LEU A 197 18.17 9.13 -14.24
CA LEU A 197 19.35 8.28 -14.13
C LEU A 197 20.35 8.80 -13.09
N GLY A 198 20.53 10.12 -12.99
CA GLY A 198 21.44 10.72 -12.01
C GLY A 198 22.93 10.43 -12.26
N ASP A 199 23.31 10.23 -13.53
CA ASP A 199 24.67 9.93 -14.00
C ASP A 199 25.52 11.19 -14.33
N GLY A 200 24.92 12.38 -14.26
CA GLY A 200 25.53 13.68 -14.56
C GLY A 200 25.65 14.02 -16.04
N VAL A 201 25.21 13.12 -16.94
CA VAL A 201 25.39 13.22 -18.39
C VAL A 201 24.04 13.23 -19.11
N THR A 202 23.13 12.35 -18.72
CA THR A 202 21.80 12.21 -19.32
C THR A 202 20.89 13.34 -18.85
N ASP A 203 20.09 13.91 -19.77
CA ASP A 203 19.16 14.98 -19.43
C ASP A 203 17.93 14.42 -18.70
N ASP A 204 17.91 14.60 -17.38
CA ASP A 204 16.87 14.09 -16.48
C ASP A 204 15.68 15.06 -16.34
N ARG A 205 15.64 16.16 -17.11
CA ARG A 205 14.59 17.18 -17.00
C ARG A 205 13.17 16.62 -17.14
N ALA A 206 12.97 15.69 -18.08
CA ALA A 206 11.65 15.12 -18.34
C ALA A 206 11.14 14.30 -17.14
N ALA A 207 12.03 13.53 -16.50
CA ALA A 207 11.71 12.75 -15.31
C ALA A 207 11.38 13.66 -14.12
N PHE A 208 12.12 14.76 -13.93
CA PHE A 208 11.83 15.74 -12.88
C PHE A 208 10.47 16.42 -13.07
N ALA A 209 10.10 16.76 -14.30
CA ALA A 209 8.80 17.37 -14.58
C ALA A 209 7.63 16.39 -14.33
N ALA A 210 7.80 15.11 -14.67
CA ALA A 210 6.82 14.08 -14.40
C ALA A 210 6.67 13.81 -12.89
N ALA A 211 7.80 13.72 -12.18
CA ALA A 211 7.82 13.52 -10.74
C ALA A 211 7.22 14.71 -9.97
N ASP A 212 7.47 15.95 -10.41
CA ASP A 212 6.84 17.14 -9.83
C ASP A 212 5.33 17.16 -10.04
N ALA A 213 4.84 16.79 -11.22
CA ALA A 213 3.40 16.73 -11.49
C ALA A 213 2.69 15.70 -10.58
N ASP A 214 3.32 14.55 -10.36
CA ASP A 214 2.83 13.51 -9.44
C ASP A 214 2.89 13.99 -7.98
N ALA A 215 4.01 14.58 -7.56
CA ALA A 215 4.18 15.15 -6.21
C ALA A 215 3.17 16.26 -5.92
N ALA A 216 2.92 17.17 -6.88
CA ALA A 216 1.97 18.25 -6.77
C ALA A 216 0.51 17.75 -6.69
N THR A 217 0.17 16.70 -7.46
CA THR A 217 -1.18 16.08 -7.43
C THR A 217 -1.43 15.34 -6.12
N THR A 218 -0.40 14.68 -5.58
CA THR A 218 -0.51 13.88 -4.35
C THR A 218 -0.22 14.67 -3.07
N GLY A 219 0.21 15.93 -3.18
CA GLY A 219 0.61 16.77 -2.05
C GLY A 219 1.88 16.30 -1.34
N ARG A 220 2.74 15.54 -2.02
CA ARG A 220 3.96 14.94 -1.48
C ARG A 220 5.19 15.82 -1.80
N THR A 221 6.27 15.57 -1.09
CA THR A 221 7.57 16.23 -1.36
C THR A 221 8.23 15.56 -2.57
N LEU A 222 9.00 16.26 -3.39
CA LEU A 222 9.83 15.66 -4.42
C LEU A 222 11.21 15.34 -3.80
N LEU A 223 11.65 14.09 -3.80
CA LEU A 223 12.99 13.70 -3.37
C LEU A 223 13.91 13.56 -4.58
N VAL A 224 15.09 14.17 -4.47
CA VAL A 224 16.22 13.96 -5.38
C VAL A 224 17.28 13.13 -4.65
N PRO A 225 17.37 11.81 -4.87
CA PRO A 225 18.33 10.93 -4.20
C PRO A 225 19.78 11.28 -4.55
N GLU A 226 20.74 10.76 -3.79
CA GLU A 226 22.17 10.91 -4.07
C GLU A 226 22.50 10.57 -5.54
N GLY A 227 23.12 11.52 -6.24
CA GLY A 227 23.41 11.43 -7.67
C GLY A 227 23.75 12.80 -8.25
N SER A 228 24.12 12.83 -9.53
CA SER A 228 24.32 14.07 -10.28
C SER A 228 23.29 14.12 -11.40
N TYR A 229 22.34 15.05 -11.35
CA TYR A 229 21.25 15.10 -12.33
C TYR A 229 21.48 16.28 -13.27
N ARG A 230 21.69 16.00 -14.55
CA ARG A 230 21.82 17.05 -15.55
C ARG A 230 20.44 17.52 -15.94
N ILE A 231 20.17 18.81 -15.74
CA ILE A 231 18.93 19.46 -16.20
C ILE A 231 19.30 20.40 -17.33
N GLY A 232 19.01 19.98 -18.57
CA GLY A 232 19.50 20.65 -19.79
C GLY A 232 18.87 22.02 -20.05
N SER A 233 17.73 22.33 -19.46
CA SER A 233 17.01 23.59 -19.66
C SER A 233 16.29 24.06 -18.40
N THR A 234 15.66 25.24 -18.46
CA THR A 234 14.85 25.77 -17.35
C THR A 234 13.77 24.78 -16.89
N ILE A 235 13.60 24.69 -15.56
CA ILE A 235 12.56 23.89 -14.90
C ILE A 235 11.94 24.68 -13.74
N SER A 236 10.64 24.47 -13.54
CA SER A 236 9.88 25.00 -12.41
C SER A 236 9.29 23.82 -11.64
N ILE A 237 9.43 23.85 -10.31
CA ILE A 237 8.97 22.79 -9.41
C ILE A 237 7.87 23.36 -8.52
N GLN A 238 6.68 22.77 -8.60
CA GLN A 238 5.47 23.19 -7.88
C GLN A 238 5.37 22.58 -6.49
N SER A 239 5.88 21.36 -6.31
CA SER A 239 5.93 20.64 -5.04
C SER A 239 7.08 21.13 -4.13
N ARG A 240 7.05 20.80 -2.84
CA ARG A 240 8.24 20.96 -1.98
C ARG A 240 9.30 20.00 -2.46
N ILE A 241 10.56 20.43 -2.60
CA ILE A 241 11.66 19.55 -3.04
C ILE A 241 12.68 19.32 -1.92
N ARG A 242 13.28 18.13 -1.85
CA ARG A 242 14.38 17.81 -0.94
C ARG A 242 15.52 17.21 -1.73
N PHE A 243 16.73 17.75 -1.54
CA PHE A 243 17.93 17.29 -2.22
C PHE A 243 18.79 16.43 -1.30
N GLN A 244 19.16 15.24 -1.79
CA GLN A 244 20.28 14.42 -1.30
C GLN A 244 21.38 14.33 -2.38
N GLY A 245 21.00 14.43 -3.65
CA GLY A 245 21.91 14.59 -4.79
C GLY A 245 22.11 16.05 -5.19
N SER A 246 22.81 16.26 -6.31
CA SER A 246 23.14 17.57 -6.85
C SER A 246 22.67 17.72 -8.30
N LEU A 247 22.40 18.97 -8.70
CA LEU A 247 22.00 19.34 -10.05
C LEU A 247 23.18 19.91 -10.83
N VAL A 248 23.26 19.54 -12.11
CA VAL A 248 24.17 20.15 -13.08
C VAL A 248 23.33 20.88 -14.12
N MET A 249 23.37 22.22 -14.08
CA MET A 249 22.56 23.07 -14.96
C MET A 249 23.43 24.03 -15.76
N PRO A 250 23.10 24.30 -17.04
CA PRO A 250 23.69 25.42 -17.77
C PRO A 250 23.45 26.75 -17.05
N VAL A 251 24.36 27.72 -17.21
CA VAL A 251 24.24 29.05 -16.59
C VAL A 251 22.93 29.75 -16.98
N ALA A 252 22.51 29.60 -18.24
CA ALA A 252 21.27 30.18 -18.77
C ALA A 252 19.99 29.49 -18.29
N ALA A 253 20.05 28.23 -17.83
CA ALA A 253 18.88 27.49 -17.36
C ALA A 253 18.48 27.93 -15.95
N ARG A 254 17.18 28.14 -15.71
CA ARG A 254 16.66 28.59 -14.42
C ARG A 254 16.08 27.41 -13.63
N LEU A 255 16.27 27.42 -12.31
CA LEU A 255 15.60 26.52 -11.37
C LEU A 255 14.63 27.37 -10.55
N SER A 256 13.32 27.16 -10.72
CA SER A 256 12.31 27.94 -9.99
C SER A 256 11.60 27.02 -8.99
N LEU A 257 11.71 27.32 -7.69
CA LEU A 257 11.07 26.55 -6.62
C LEU A 257 9.87 27.33 -6.07
N MET A 258 8.66 26.76 -6.16
CA MET A 258 7.43 27.48 -5.81
C MET A 258 7.02 27.35 -4.34
N GLN A 259 7.45 26.33 -3.60
CA GLN A 259 7.08 26.17 -2.18
C GLN A 259 8.22 26.43 -1.19
N ASN A 260 9.43 25.94 -1.47
CA ASN A 260 10.62 26.12 -0.63
C ASN A 260 11.64 27.03 -1.32
N PHE A 261 11.29 28.31 -1.38
CA PHE A 261 12.12 29.34 -1.97
C PHE A 261 13.06 29.95 -0.92
N ASP A 262 14.07 29.18 -0.54
CA ASP A 262 15.08 29.55 0.47
C ASP A 262 16.50 29.20 0.00
N LEU A 263 17.47 30.03 0.39
CA LEU A 263 18.87 29.84 -0.01
C LEU A 263 19.45 28.48 0.41
N PRO A 264 19.19 27.94 1.62
CA PRO A 264 19.64 26.59 2.00
C PRO A 264 19.22 25.50 1.00
N THR A 265 17.96 25.49 0.55
CA THR A 265 17.47 24.53 -0.45
C THR A 265 18.25 24.64 -1.77
N TYR A 266 18.54 25.87 -2.24
CA TYR A 266 19.38 26.05 -3.43
C TYR A 266 20.82 25.57 -3.21
N ILE A 267 21.39 25.77 -2.01
CA ILE A 267 22.72 25.28 -1.66
C ILE A 267 22.76 23.75 -1.73
N GLU A 268 21.75 23.07 -1.16
CA GLU A 268 21.61 21.62 -1.25
C GLU A 268 21.47 21.15 -2.70
N ALA A 269 20.68 21.87 -3.52
CA ALA A 269 20.48 21.55 -4.93
C ALA A 269 21.77 21.54 -5.76
N PHE A 270 22.77 22.34 -5.38
CA PHE A 270 24.07 22.41 -6.06
C PHE A 270 25.21 21.79 -5.23
N GLY A 271 24.89 20.83 -4.35
CA GLY A 271 25.89 20.06 -3.63
C GLY A 271 26.79 20.88 -2.69
N GLY A 272 26.28 22.01 -2.19
CA GLY A 272 27.03 22.91 -1.30
C GLY A 272 27.73 24.09 -1.98
N ASP A 273 27.59 24.29 -3.30
CA ASP A 273 28.15 25.45 -4.01
C ASP A 273 27.30 26.72 -3.74
N GLU A 274 27.61 27.42 -2.65
CA GLU A 274 26.87 28.63 -2.24
C GLU A 274 26.89 29.75 -3.30
N PRO A 275 28.03 30.11 -3.94
CA PRO A 275 28.04 31.14 -4.98
C PRO A 275 27.21 30.80 -6.21
N LEU A 276 27.14 29.52 -6.62
CA LEU A 276 26.27 29.08 -7.70
C LEU A 276 24.80 29.09 -7.27
N ALA A 277 24.50 28.53 -6.10
CA ALA A 277 23.17 28.49 -5.52
C ALA A 277 22.55 29.89 -5.40
N PHE A 278 23.29 30.85 -4.86
CA PHE A 278 22.84 32.23 -4.73
C PHE A 278 22.54 32.88 -6.09
N ARG A 279 23.43 32.69 -7.08
CA ARG A 279 23.21 33.20 -8.44
C ARG A 279 21.94 32.60 -9.06
N LYS A 280 21.67 31.30 -8.84
CA LYS A 280 20.47 30.62 -9.32
C LYS A 280 19.20 31.07 -8.61
N ALA A 281 19.24 31.25 -7.29
CA ALA A 281 18.12 31.76 -6.51
C ALA A 281 17.72 33.18 -6.93
N VAL A 282 18.70 34.08 -7.11
CA VAL A 282 18.46 35.45 -7.61
C VAL A 282 17.97 35.43 -9.07
N GLN A 283 18.54 34.55 -9.90
CA GLN A 283 18.08 34.37 -11.27
C GLN A 283 16.61 33.94 -11.33
N ALA A 284 16.15 33.09 -10.40
CA ALA A 284 14.74 32.71 -10.27
C ALA A 284 13.86 33.87 -9.78
N LEU A 285 14.28 34.57 -8.72
CA LEU A 285 13.55 35.71 -8.15
C LEU A 285 13.25 36.78 -9.21
N MET A 286 14.23 37.09 -10.06
CA MET A 286 14.11 38.12 -11.10
C MET A 286 13.29 37.68 -12.33
N ASN A 287 12.82 36.43 -12.38
CA ASN A 287 12.15 35.85 -13.56
C ASN A 287 10.84 35.13 -13.19
N PHE A 288 9.99 35.80 -12.39
CA PHE A 288 8.65 35.34 -12.00
C PHE A 288 8.65 34.00 -11.24
N THR A 289 9.07 34.07 -9.99
CA THR A 289 8.54 33.21 -8.93
C THR A 289 7.33 33.92 -8.31
N ASP A 290 6.33 33.19 -7.78
CA ASP A 290 5.25 33.79 -6.97
C ASP A 290 5.75 34.37 -5.62
N HIS A 291 7.08 34.46 -5.46
CA HIS A 291 7.79 34.91 -4.27
C HIS A 291 8.30 36.35 -4.43
N GLU A 292 8.07 37.18 -3.42
CA GLU A 292 8.53 38.58 -3.36
C GLU A 292 9.93 38.76 -2.75
N SER A 293 10.42 37.74 -2.03
CA SER A 293 11.69 37.77 -1.30
C SER A 293 12.36 36.40 -1.30
N LEU A 294 13.69 36.38 -1.28
CA LEU A 294 14.47 35.17 -1.02
C LEU A 294 14.73 35.05 0.48
N ASP A 295 14.30 33.94 1.10
CA ASP A 295 14.67 33.64 2.48
C ASP A 295 16.16 33.23 2.53
N MET A 296 16.95 33.97 3.30
CA MET A 296 18.38 33.73 3.45
C MET A 296 18.69 32.59 4.43
N GLY A 297 17.70 32.09 5.18
CA GLY A 297 17.85 30.92 6.05
C GLY A 297 18.83 31.15 7.21
N GLY A 298 18.80 32.34 7.81
CA GLY A 298 19.72 32.75 8.86
C GLY A 298 19.86 31.70 9.97
N ARG A 299 21.11 31.34 10.29
CA ARG A 299 21.50 30.47 11.40
C ARG A 299 21.98 31.28 12.59
#